data_AF-A0A7X3HEA5-F1
#
_entry.id   AF-A0A7X3HEA5-F1
#
_cell.length_a   1.000
_cell.length_b   1.000
_cell.length_c   1.000
_cell.angle_alpha   90.00
_cell.angle_beta   90.00
_cell.angle_gamma   90.00
#
_symmetry.space_group_name_H-M   'P 1'
#
loop_
_entity.id
_entity.type
_entity.pdbx_description
1 polymer ?
#
loop_
_entity_poly.entity_id
_entity_poly.type
_entity_poly.pdbx_seq_one_letter_code
_entity_poly.pdbx_strand_id
1 'polypeptide(L)'
;MLRLLLLPIALIFSSEALSDTALCKYRNNIVHGPFKNQLNNDSDIYFSESKNSNEPIYLITSKMKSGKCEKETIIDRYYIAGSPPSVETLFFHNIHNKKNAITILSWEINSRGIGTYGKLYQIFAYKKTKSGLIANKEIELNPNMSGLDGYQEGEQTSFKLKTAGDIKKYLDQHLNQPIEPSTQENF
;
A
#
# COMPACT_ATOMS: atom_id res chain seq x y z
N MET A 1 30.72 41.07 63.92
CA MET A 1 31.03 39.76 63.31
C MET A 1 29.76 39.18 62.76
N LEU A 2 29.62 39.09 61.43
CA LEU A 2 28.52 38.37 60.77
C LEU A 2 29.13 37.60 59.60
N ARG A 3 29.31 36.29 59.78
CA ARG A 3 29.79 35.37 58.74
C ARG A 3 28.60 35.04 57.84
N LEU A 4 28.58 35.60 56.63
CA LEU A 4 27.62 35.22 55.59
C LEU A 4 28.18 33.97 54.87
N LEU A 5 27.58 32.81 55.14
CA LEU A 5 27.88 31.53 54.48
C LEU A 5 27.29 31.54 53.06
N LEU A 6 28.15 31.53 52.04
CA LEU A 6 27.77 31.28 50.65
C LEU A 6 27.65 29.76 50.44
N LEU A 7 26.42 29.28 50.25
CA LEU A 7 26.14 27.92 49.79
C LEU A 7 26.19 27.88 48.25
N PRO A 8 26.97 26.98 47.62
CA PRO A 8 26.91 26.78 46.19
C PRO A 8 25.64 26.00 45.85
N ILE A 9 24.71 26.66 45.14
CA ILE A 9 23.55 26.00 44.53
C ILE A 9 24.09 25.15 43.37
N ALA A 10 24.13 23.83 43.57
CA ALA A 10 24.40 22.87 42.51
C ALA A 10 23.21 22.88 41.53
N LEU A 11 23.39 23.49 40.36
CA LEU A 11 22.48 23.37 39.23
C LEU A 11 22.58 21.94 38.70
N ILE A 12 21.70 21.07 39.18
CA ILE A 12 21.46 19.76 38.56
C ILE A 12 20.69 20.03 37.27
N PHE A 13 21.40 20.12 36.15
CA PHE A 13 20.77 20.05 34.84
C PHE A 13 20.34 18.60 34.61
N SER A 14 19.11 18.26 35.01
CA SER A 14 18.45 17.05 34.53
C SER A 14 18.16 17.23 33.05
N SER A 15 19.04 16.69 32.20
CA SER A 15 18.75 16.54 30.78
C SER A 15 17.66 15.47 30.65
N GLU A 16 16.40 15.89 30.66
CA GLU A 16 15.34 15.06 30.11
C GLU A 16 15.57 14.97 28.60
N ALA A 17 16.28 13.94 28.19
CA ALA A 17 16.30 13.52 26.81
C ALA A 17 14.89 13.04 26.48
N LEU A 18 14.06 13.94 25.95
CA LEU A 18 12.81 13.61 25.27
C LEU A 18 13.15 12.77 24.03
N SER A 19 13.35 11.47 24.21
CA SER A 19 13.43 10.50 23.13
C SER A 19 12.03 9.96 22.85
N ASP A 20 11.18 10.79 22.26
CA ASP A 20 9.93 10.32 21.67
C ASP A 20 9.76 10.83 20.24
N THR A 21 10.67 10.38 19.38
CA THR A 21 10.43 10.36 17.94
C THR A 21 10.45 8.90 17.50
N ALA A 22 9.34 8.20 17.72
CA ALA A 22 9.11 6.92 17.07
C ALA A 22 9.11 7.13 15.55
N LEU A 23 10.29 7.00 14.92
CA LEU A 23 10.52 7.18 13.48
C LEU A 23 9.63 6.28 12.60
N CYS A 24 9.10 5.20 13.18
CA CYS A 24 8.07 4.37 12.57
C CYS A 24 6.75 4.54 13.32
N LYS A 25 5.88 5.43 12.83
CA LYS A 25 4.56 5.69 13.41
C LYS A 25 3.57 4.57 13.13
N TYR A 26 3.77 3.84 12.02
CA TYR A 26 2.77 2.93 11.49
C TYR A 26 3.09 1.44 11.72
N ARG A 27 4.36 1.09 12.00
CA ARG A 27 4.75 -0.32 12.26
C ARG A 27 3.99 -1.03 13.40
N ASN A 28 3.42 -0.30 14.35
CA ASN A 28 2.71 -0.92 15.47
C ASN A 28 1.27 -1.36 15.11
N ASN A 29 0.74 -0.94 13.96
CA ASN A 29 -0.63 -1.24 13.52
C ASN A 29 -0.64 -1.91 12.13
N ILE A 30 0.33 -2.78 11.88
CA ILE A 30 0.41 -3.52 10.60
C ILE A 30 -0.79 -4.46 10.48
N VAL A 31 -1.53 -4.34 9.39
CA VAL A 31 -2.65 -5.23 9.05
C VAL A 31 -2.27 -6.30 8.04
N HIS A 32 -1.23 -6.04 7.23
CA HIS A 32 -0.77 -6.98 6.21
C HIS A 32 0.72 -6.76 5.89
N GLY A 33 1.52 -7.84 5.94
CA GLY A 33 2.99 -7.78 5.87
C GLY A 33 3.64 -7.79 7.26
N PRO A 34 4.89 -7.32 7.40
CA PRO A 34 5.76 -6.76 6.37
C PRO A 34 6.35 -7.79 5.42
N PHE A 35 6.54 -7.39 4.17
CA PHE A 35 7.23 -8.17 3.14
C PHE A 35 8.51 -7.49 2.73
N LYS A 36 9.51 -8.28 2.29
CA LYS A 36 10.71 -7.72 1.66
C LYS A 36 10.33 -7.03 0.36
N ASN A 37 10.70 -5.76 0.23
CA ASN A 37 10.37 -4.99 -0.96
C ASN A 37 11.29 -5.40 -2.12
N GLN A 38 10.77 -6.20 -3.06
CA GLN A 38 11.53 -6.65 -4.23
C GLN A 38 11.84 -5.53 -5.24
N LEU A 39 11.27 -4.34 -5.05
CA LEU A 39 11.64 -3.14 -5.81
C LEU A 39 12.80 -2.39 -5.15
N ASN A 40 12.97 -2.54 -3.84
CA ASN A 40 14.02 -1.87 -3.08
C ASN A 40 14.44 -2.73 -1.88
N ASN A 41 15.46 -3.56 -2.09
CA ASN A 41 15.86 -4.64 -1.17
C ASN A 41 16.23 -4.15 0.25
N ASP A 42 16.55 -2.87 0.40
CA ASP A 42 16.86 -2.24 1.70
C ASP A 42 15.60 -1.77 2.46
N SER A 43 14.41 -2.11 1.98
CA SER A 43 13.14 -1.73 2.62
C SER A 43 12.18 -2.91 2.76
N ASP A 44 11.31 -2.80 3.76
CA ASP A 44 10.10 -3.60 3.87
C ASP A 44 8.90 -2.81 3.31
N ILE A 45 7.86 -3.51 2.89
CA ILE A 45 6.56 -2.96 2.46
C ILE A 45 5.41 -3.63 3.23
N TYR A 46 4.42 -2.86 3.67
CA TYR A 46 3.28 -3.34 4.45
C TYR A 46 2.10 -2.39 4.38
N PHE A 47 0.95 -2.89 4.84
CA PHE A 47 -0.23 -2.10 5.10
C PHE A 47 -0.37 -1.86 6.59
N SER A 48 -0.74 -0.65 6.97
CA SER A 48 -1.02 -0.28 8.35
C SER A 48 -2.34 0.45 8.46
N GLU A 49 -2.99 0.30 9.61
CA GLU A 49 -4.07 1.19 10.00
C GLU A 49 -3.57 2.63 10.12
N SER A 50 -4.48 3.54 9.84
CA SER A 50 -4.29 4.98 9.88
C SER A 50 -5.27 5.60 10.87
N LYS A 51 -4.90 6.74 11.46
CA LYS A 51 -5.80 7.51 12.33
C LYS A 51 -6.82 8.35 11.53
N ASN A 52 -6.69 8.41 10.20
CA ASN A 52 -7.65 9.08 9.34
C ASN A 52 -8.80 8.12 9.05
N SER A 53 -9.98 8.40 9.59
CA SER A 53 -11.17 7.58 9.38
C SER A 53 -11.63 7.49 7.93
N ASN A 54 -11.31 8.48 7.09
CA ASN A 54 -11.68 8.47 5.67
C ASN A 54 -10.70 7.66 4.81
N GLU A 55 -9.49 7.46 5.31
CA GLU A 55 -8.41 6.70 4.67
C GLU A 55 -7.82 5.70 5.67
N PRO A 56 -8.59 4.70 6.12
CA PRO A 56 -8.24 3.89 7.29
C PRO A 56 -7.02 3.00 7.07
N ILE A 57 -6.60 2.76 5.82
CA ILE A 57 -5.47 1.88 5.49
C ILE A 57 -4.45 2.64 4.62
N TYR A 58 -3.18 2.57 5.00
CA TYR A 58 -2.05 3.10 4.22
C TYR A 58 -1.14 1.97 3.72
N LEU A 59 -0.68 2.05 2.47
CA LEU A 59 0.47 1.28 1.99
C LEU A 59 1.75 2.03 2.32
N ILE A 60 2.71 1.36 2.96
CA ILE A 60 3.90 1.99 3.53
C ILE A 60 5.14 1.18 3.16
N THR A 61 6.24 1.88 2.89
CA THR A 61 7.58 1.30 2.89
C THR A 61 8.36 1.78 4.11
N SER A 62 9.20 0.91 4.68
CA SER A 62 10.09 1.30 5.78
C SER A 62 11.49 0.77 5.58
N LYS A 63 12.49 1.56 5.96
CA LYS A 63 13.89 1.16 5.99
C LYS A 63 14.34 0.96 7.42
N MET A 64 14.96 -0.19 7.67
CA MET A 64 15.51 -0.55 8.99
C MET A 64 17.03 -0.49 8.93
N LYS A 65 17.66 0.06 9.97
CA LYS A 65 19.10 0.10 10.15
C LYS A 65 19.44 -0.36 11.56
N SER A 66 20.20 -1.45 11.67
CA SER A 66 20.59 -2.05 12.96
C SER A 66 19.40 -2.28 13.90
N GLY A 67 18.30 -2.83 13.37
CA GLY A 67 17.08 -3.12 14.12
C GLY A 67 16.20 -1.90 14.45
N LYS A 68 16.64 -0.68 14.12
CA LYS A 68 15.87 0.55 14.33
C LYS A 68 15.27 1.05 13.03
N CYS A 69 14.09 1.65 13.13
CA CYS A 69 13.47 2.33 12.00
C CYS A 69 14.25 3.58 11.63
N GLU A 70 14.72 3.64 10.38
CA GLU A 70 15.43 4.80 9.84
C GLU A 70 14.47 5.73 9.08
N LYS A 71 13.51 5.16 8.35
CA LYS A 71 12.55 5.90 7.53
C LYS A 71 11.27 5.11 7.31
N GLU A 72 10.13 5.77 7.40
CA GLU A 72 8.84 5.32 6.86
C GLU A 72 8.40 6.25 5.72
N THR A 73 7.72 5.71 4.72
CA THR A 73 7.15 6.49 3.62
C THR A 73 5.81 5.89 3.21
N ILE A 74 4.76 6.69 3.33
CA ILE A 74 3.43 6.35 2.82
C ILE A 74 3.50 6.39 1.29
N ILE A 75 3.17 5.27 0.67
CA ILE A 75 3.11 5.11 -0.78
C ILE A 75 1.71 5.43 -1.29
N ASP A 76 0.68 4.96 -0.57
CA ASP A 76 -0.71 5.17 -0.96
C ASP A 76 -1.66 5.15 0.25
N ARG A 77 -2.87 5.68 0.04
CA ARG A 77 -3.93 5.86 1.04
C ARG A 77 -5.24 5.35 0.47
N TYR A 78 -5.87 4.40 1.15
CA TYR A 78 -7.09 3.77 0.64
C TYR A 78 -8.31 4.25 1.40
N TYR A 79 -9.28 4.75 0.63
CA TYR A 79 -10.48 5.39 1.14
C TYR A 79 -11.59 4.38 1.47
N ILE A 80 -12.60 4.84 2.22
CA ILE A 80 -13.84 4.09 2.46
C ILE A 80 -14.74 4.15 1.23
N ALA A 81 -15.19 3.00 0.74
CA ALA A 81 -16.17 2.87 -0.33
C ALA A 81 -17.28 1.91 0.10
N GLY A 82 -18.35 2.42 0.71
CA GLY A 82 -19.38 1.60 1.35
C GLY A 82 -18.95 1.01 2.71
N SER A 83 -17.79 0.35 2.75
CA SER A 83 -17.14 -0.15 3.98
C SER A 83 -15.69 0.34 4.07
N PRO A 84 -14.99 0.09 5.19
CA PRO A 84 -13.53 0.13 5.20
C PRO A 84 -12.92 -0.88 4.21
N PRO A 85 -11.79 -0.57 3.56
CA PRO A 85 -11.07 -1.50 2.71
C PRO A 85 -10.50 -2.69 3.49
N SER A 86 -10.56 -3.87 2.89
CA SER A 86 -9.80 -5.06 3.27
C SER A 86 -8.60 -5.24 2.32
N VAL A 87 -7.43 -5.57 2.87
CA VAL A 87 -6.25 -5.91 2.08
C VAL A 87 -6.25 -7.42 1.83
N GLU A 88 -6.51 -7.83 0.60
CA GLU A 88 -6.59 -9.25 0.26
C GLU A 88 -5.20 -9.85 0.05
N THR A 89 -4.30 -9.14 -0.63
CA THR A 89 -2.93 -9.62 -0.87
C THR A 89 -1.99 -8.52 -1.33
N LEU A 90 -0.69 -8.74 -1.14
CA LEU A 90 0.40 -8.02 -1.77
C LEU A 90 1.40 -9.02 -2.36
N PHE A 91 1.79 -8.84 -3.61
CA PHE A 91 2.80 -9.65 -4.27
C PHE A 91 3.60 -8.82 -5.27
N PHE A 92 4.65 -9.42 -5.83
CA PHE A 92 5.48 -8.79 -6.84
C PHE A 92 5.38 -9.56 -8.15
N HIS A 93 5.15 -8.86 -9.25
CA HIS A 93 5.10 -9.45 -10.59
C HIS A 93 5.54 -8.44 -11.65
N ASN A 94 5.82 -8.92 -12.85
CA ASN A 94 6.21 -8.04 -13.95
C ASN A 94 4.99 -7.48 -14.66
N ILE A 95 5.11 -6.24 -15.14
CA ILE A 95 4.22 -5.58 -16.10
C ILE A 95 5.15 -4.93 -17.13
N HIS A 96 5.02 -5.28 -18.42
CA HIS A 96 5.97 -4.92 -19.48
C HIS A 96 7.42 -5.21 -19.10
N ASN A 97 7.68 -6.41 -18.57
CA ASN A 97 9.00 -6.86 -18.08
C ASN A 97 9.62 -6.02 -16.96
N LYS A 98 8.86 -5.09 -16.36
CA LYS A 98 9.30 -4.29 -15.20
C LYS A 98 8.61 -4.79 -13.94
N LYS A 99 9.39 -5.05 -12.89
CA LYS A 99 8.85 -5.50 -11.60
C LYS A 99 7.96 -4.40 -11.01
N ASN A 100 6.79 -4.80 -10.52
CA ASN A 100 5.84 -3.97 -9.79
C ASN A 100 5.50 -4.65 -8.46
N ALA A 101 5.14 -3.85 -7.46
CA ALA A 101 4.40 -4.32 -6.28
C ALA A 101 2.91 -4.21 -6.62
N ILE A 102 2.16 -5.29 -6.47
CA ILE A 102 0.75 -5.38 -6.87
C ILE A 102 -0.05 -5.82 -5.65
N THR A 103 -1.15 -5.12 -5.40
CA THR A 103 -2.04 -5.42 -4.29
C THR A 103 -3.49 -5.48 -4.76
N ILE A 104 -4.27 -6.28 -4.06
CA ILE A 104 -5.72 -6.35 -4.21
C ILE A 104 -6.32 -5.82 -2.92
N LEU A 105 -7.17 -4.82 -3.05
CA LEU A 105 -8.05 -4.39 -1.98
C LEU A 105 -9.48 -4.73 -2.34
N SER A 106 -10.31 -4.80 -1.30
CA SER A 106 -11.74 -5.00 -1.47
C SER A 106 -12.58 -4.19 -0.50
N TRP A 107 -13.85 -3.98 -0.84
CA TRP A 107 -14.84 -3.30 -0.02
C TRP A 107 -16.15 -4.07 -0.07
N GLU A 108 -16.83 -4.18 1.06
CA GLU A 108 -18.19 -4.69 1.12
C GLU A 108 -19.16 -3.57 0.73
N ILE A 109 -19.94 -3.81 -0.32
CA ILE A 109 -20.96 -2.91 -0.83
C ILE A 109 -22.33 -3.44 -0.42
N ASN A 110 -23.16 -2.58 0.17
CA ASN A 110 -24.48 -2.97 0.66
C ASN A 110 -25.54 -1.88 0.39
N SER A 111 -25.85 -1.67 -0.89
CA SER A 111 -26.89 -0.76 -1.37
C SER A 111 -28.08 -1.56 -1.92
N ARG A 112 -28.66 -2.44 -1.08
CA ARG A 112 -29.75 -3.35 -1.48
C ARG A 112 -30.99 -2.65 -2.02
N GLY A 113 -31.26 -1.41 -1.60
CA GLY A 113 -32.40 -0.62 -2.09
C GLY A 113 -32.36 -0.33 -3.59
N ILE A 114 -31.18 -0.34 -4.21
CA ILE A 114 -30.99 -0.22 -5.66
C ILE A 114 -30.45 -1.51 -6.29
N GLY A 115 -30.50 -2.63 -5.57
CA GLY A 115 -30.02 -3.92 -6.08
C GLY A 115 -28.49 -4.03 -6.21
N THR A 116 -27.70 -3.15 -5.59
CA THR A 116 -26.23 -3.18 -5.66
C THR A 116 -25.62 -3.66 -4.34
N TYR A 117 -25.08 -4.87 -4.31
CA TYR A 117 -24.45 -5.45 -3.12
C TYR A 117 -23.47 -6.56 -3.47
N GLY A 118 -22.47 -6.78 -2.62
CA GLY A 118 -21.41 -7.76 -2.83
C GLY A 118 -20.05 -7.17 -2.50
N LYS A 119 -19.00 -7.76 -3.05
CA LYS A 119 -17.62 -7.37 -2.74
C LYS A 119 -16.99 -6.68 -3.95
N LEU A 120 -16.68 -5.40 -3.81
CA LEU A 120 -15.97 -4.61 -4.81
C LEU A 120 -14.49 -4.89 -4.66
N TYR A 121 -13.83 -5.34 -5.72
CA TYR A 121 -12.38 -5.54 -5.74
C TYR A 121 -11.72 -4.46 -6.58
N GLN A 122 -10.52 -4.04 -6.18
CA GLN A 122 -9.66 -3.17 -6.98
C GLN A 122 -8.19 -3.58 -6.85
N ILE A 123 -7.51 -3.61 -7.99
CA ILE A 123 -6.10 -3.96 -8.11
C ILE A 123 -5.31 -2.69 -8.29
N PHE A 124 -4.27 -2.53 -7.46
CA PHE A 124 -3.32 -1.45 -7.57
C PHE A 124 -1.94 -2.03 -7.88
N ALA A 125 -1.17 -1.31 -8.69
CA ALA A 125 0.22 -1.66 -8.95
C ALA A 125 1.11 -0.44 -8.77
N TYR A 126 2.33 -0.67 -8.28
CA TYR A 126 3.30 0.37 -8.00
C TYR A 126 4.63 0.01 -8.63
N LYS A 127 5.23 0.98 -9.31
CA LYS A 127 6.56 0.88 -9.92
C LYS A 127 7.55 1.78 -9.21
N LYS A 128 8.82 1.35 -9.18
CA LYS A 128 9.90 2.17 -8.64
C LYS A 128 10.32 3.26 -9.61
N THR A 129 10.58 4.43 -9.04
CA THR A 129 11.21 5.58 -9.70
C THR A 129 12.36 6.08 -8.83
N LYS A 130 13.06 7.12 -9.28
CA LYS A 130 14.11 7.80 -8.49
C LYS A 130 13.56 8.39 -7.18
N SER A 131 12.29 8.80 -7.17
CA SER A 131 11.64 9.46 -6.02
C SER A 131 10.95 8.48 -5.06
N GLY A 132 10.91 7.19 -5.38
CA GLY A 132 10.19 6.17 -4.61
C GLY A 132 9.23 5.35 -5.46
N LEU A 133 8.28 4.69 -4.81
CA LEU A 133 7.23 3.93 -5.48
C LEU A 133 6.10 4.89 -5.89
N ILE A 134 5.61 4.76 -7.11
CA ILE A 134 4.44 5.50 -7.62
C ILE A 134 3.44 4.53 -8.24
N ALA A 135 2.16 4.92 -8.28
CA ALA A 135 1.12 4.16 -8.96
C ALA A 135 1.48 3.90 -10.44
N ASN A 136 1.21 2.69 -10.90
CA ASN A 136 1.30 2.33 -12.30
C ASN A 136 -0.03 2.70 -12.98
N LYS A 137 -0.01 3.82 -13.72
CA LYS A 137 -1.19 4.39 -14.39
C LYS A 137 -1.88 3.46 -15.38
N GLU A 138 -1.14 2.54 -16.00
CA GLU A 138 -1.76 1.54 -16.88
C GLU A 138 -2.69 0.60 -16.11
N ILE A 139 -2.33 0.22 -14.88
CA ILE A 139 -3.19 -0.62 -14.03
C ILE A 139 -4.30 0.23 -13.40
N GLU A 140 -3.97 1.41 -12.90
CA GLU A 140 -4.93 2.33 -12.27
C GLU A 140 -6.10 2.69 -13.20
N LEU A 141 -5.83 2.89 -14.49
CA LEU A 141 -6.83 3.29 -15.49
C LEU A 141 -7.45 2.11 -16.24
N ASN A 142 -7.04 0.88 -15.97
CA ASN A 142 -7.55 -0.28 -16.68
C ASN A 142 -8.87 -0.76 -16.07
N PRO A 143 -9.99 -0.75 -16.83
CA PRO A 143 -11.30 -1.13 -16.30
C PRO A 143 -11.37 -2.59 -15.85
N ASN A 144 -10.51 -3.48 -16.35
CA ASN A 144 -10.46 -4.87 -15.92
C ASN A 144 -9.82 -5.04 -14.53
N MET A 145 -9.21 -4.00 -13.97
CA MET A 145 -8.51 -4.02 -12.68
C MET A 145 -9.43 -3.70 -11.50
N SER A 146 -10.72 -3.49 -11.74
CA SER A 146 -11.73 -3.27 -10.71
C SER A 146 -13.04 -3.94 -11.11
N GLY A 147 -13.82 -4.38 -10.13
CA GLY A 147 -15.14 -4.92 -10.40
C GLY A 147 -15.85 -5.50 -9.19
N LEU A 148 -17.17 -5.58 -9.28
CA LEU A 148 -18.03 -6.15 -8.26
C LEU A 148 -18.18 -7.67 -8.47
N ASP A 149 -18.07 -8.42 -7.38
CA ASP A 149 -18.52 -9.81 -7.29
C ASP A 149 -19.78 -9.83 -6.43
N GLY A 150 -20.95 -10.03 -7.04
CA GLY A 150 -22.24 -9.87 -6.37
C GLY A 150 -23.36 -9.47 -7.32
N TYR A 151 -24.06 -8.39 -7.01
CA TYR A 151 -25.14 -7.82 -7.80
C TYR A 151 -24.93 -6.32 -7.99
N GLN A 152 -25.12 -5.83 -9.21
CA GLN A 152 -25.08 -4.42 -9.56
C GLN A 152 -26.39 -4.06 -10.26
N GLU A 153 -27.15 -3.13 -9.66
CA GLU A 153 -28.44 -2.68 -10.21
C GLU A 153 -29.43 -3.83 -10.47
N GLY A 154 -29.39 -4.87 -9.63
CA GLY A 154 -30.24 -6.05 -9.74
C GLY A 154 -29.69 -7.15 -10.65
N GLU A 155 -28.63 -6.90 -11.40
CA GLU A 155 -27.98 -7.89 -12.25
C GLU A 155 -26.83 -8.58 -11.51
N GLN A 156 -26.72 -9.90 -11.62
CA GLN A 156 -25.61 -10.63 -11.03
C GLN A 156 -24.32 -10.33 -11.80
N THR A 157 -23.27 -9.95 -11.07
CA THR A 157 -21.93 -9.68 -11.60
C THR A 157 -20.90 -10.60 -10.96
N SER A 158 -19.83 -10.90 -11.68
CA SER A 158 -18.70 -11.64 -11.11
C SER A 158 -17.37 -11.06 -11.56
N PHE A 159 -16.55 -10.71 -10.57
CA PHE A 159 -15.18 -10.28 -10.80
C PHE A 159 -14.22 -11.46 -10.73
N LYS A 160 -13.31 -11.55 -11.70
CA LYS A 160 -12.44 -12.72 -11.89
C LYS A 160 -11.06 -12.57 -11.23
N LEU A 161 -10.52 -11.36 -11.14
CA LEU A 161 -9.14 -11.14 -10.71
C LEU A 161 -9.03 -11.01 -9.18
N LYS A 162 -9.51 -12.03 -8.47
CA LYS A 162 -9.65 -12.02 -7.00
C LYS A 162 -8.42 -12.54 -6.25
N THR A 163 -7.49 -13.19 -6.96
CA THR A 163 -6.28 -13.77 -6.36
C THR A 163 -5.02 -13.30 -7.07
N ALA A 164 -3.88 -13.41 -6.39
CA ALA A 164 -2.57 -13.16 -7.01
C ALA A 164 -2.31 -14.06 -8.23
N GLY A 165 -2.82 -15.31 -8.23
CA GLY A 165 -2.69 -16.23 -9.35
C GLY A 165 -3.45 -15.76 -10.59
N ASP A 166 -4.70 -15.35 -10.41
CA ASP A 166 -5.55 -14.84 -11.50
C ASP A 166 -4.96 -13.59 -12.13
N ILE A 167 -4.44 -12.68 -11.31
CA ILE A 167 -3.82 -11.45 -11.78
C ILE A 167 -2.52 -11.74 -12.53
N LYS A 168 -1.63 -12.58 -11.98
CA LYS A 168 -0.39 -12.95 -12.68
C LYS A 168 -0.69 -13.50 -14.06
N LYS A 169 -1.65 -14.44 -14.14
CA LYS A 169 -2.11 -15.00 -15.41
C LYS A 169 -2.63 -13.92 -16.36
N TYR A 170 -3.48 -13.00 -15.88
CA TYR A 170 -3.99 -11.90 -16.69
C TYR A 170 -2.87 -11.00 -17.22
N LEU A 171 -1.96 -10.57 -16.35
CA LEU A 171 -0.84 -9.69 -16.72
C LEU A 171 0.07 -10.38 -17.74
N ASP A 172 0.35 -11.66 -17.55
CA ASP A 172 1.18 -12.42 -18.47
C ASP A 172 0.53 -12.54 -19.86
N GLN A 173 -0.78 -12.78 -19.89
CA GLN A 173 -1.53 -12.94 -21.14
C GLN A 173 -1.77 -11.63 -21.90
N HIS A 174 -1.85 -10.49 -21.22
CA HIS A 174 -2.29 -9.23 -21.85
C HIS A 174 -1.24 -8.13 -21.84
N LEU A 175 -0.33 -8.11 -20.87
CA LEU A 175 0.61 -7.01 -20.64
C LEU A 175 2.09 -7.41 -20.66
N ASN A 176 2.41 -8.72 -20.62
CA ASN A 176 3.79 -9.20 -20.74
C ASN A 176 4.04 -10.01 -22.01
N GLN A 177 3.11 -10.00 -22.96
CA GLN A 177 3.32 -10.68 -24.24
C GLN A 177 4.55 -10.10 -24.96
N PRO A 178 5.38 -10.94 -25.59
CA PRO A 178 6.39 -10.47 -26.52
C PRO A 178 5.70 -9.63 -27.60
N ILE A 179 6.31 -8.51 -27.98
CA ILE A 179 5.87 -7.79 -29.19
C ILE A 179 6.04 -8.77 -30.34
N GLU A 180 4.96 -9.34 -30.87
CA GLU A 180 5.04 -10.05 -32.14
C GLU A 180 5.54 -9.04 -33.18
N PRO A 181 6.61 -9.35 -33.94
CA PRO A 181 7.06 -8.46 -34.99
C PRO A 181 5.89 -8.27 -35.96
N SER A 182 5.39 -7.04 -36.06
CA SER A 182 4.34 -6.68 -37.02
C SER A 182 4.77 -7.17 -38.39
N THR A 183 3.99 -8.08 -38.98
CA THR A 183 4.09 -8.42 -40.38
C THR A 183 3.98 -7.11 -41.15
N GLN A 184 5.10 -6.64 -41.72
CA GLN A 184 5.07 -5.53 -42.65
C GLN A 184 4.15 -5.95 -43.80
N GLU A 185 2.98 -5.33 -43.90
CA GLU A 185 2.17 -5.41 -45.10
C GLU A 185 2.98 -4.81 -46.23
N ASN A 186 3.42 -5.68 -47.15
CA ASN A 186 3.92 -5.28 -48.44
C ASN A 186 2.75 -4.72 -49.26
N PHE A 187 2.71 -3.41 -49.45
CA PHE A 187 2.04 -2.76 -50.58
C PHE A 187 2.88 -1.60 -51.09
#